data_AF-A0A6P4ZTA6-F1
#
_entry.id   AF-A0A6P4ZTA6-F1
#
_cell.length_a   1.000
_cell.length_b   1.000
_cell.length_c   1.000
_cell.angle_alpha   90.00
_cell.angle_beta   90.00
_cell.angle_gamma   90.00
#
_symmetry.space_group_name_H-M   'P 1'
#
loop_
_entity.id
_entity.type
_entity.pdbx_description
1 polymer ?
#
loop_
_entity_poly.entity_id
_entity_poly.type
_entity_poly.pdbx_seq_one_letter_code
_entity_poly.pdbx_strand_id
1 'polypeptide(L)'
;MASPKEGIYMYVIIFAVQLIVVSTKNADRPFGGPPLPSRPFLAVWNVPSSRCEVEFGVDLSLNSYNIVADPGQKRNGTYMTILYWNKFGLWPYYDDKNTPVNGGIPQLANITAHLTKAAEDIEAGIPDPDFQGLGVIDWEKWKPLWHRNWGYQIIYKNASRDLVENRHPDWPKEKIEAVAMEEFETAARTMFEETILLARKLRPKGFWGYYHFPACYNNKKRKTGYSCPEKETKLNNQIQWLFQDSTAIYPSIYLKSRFEDSQKLVYFRMKEAFRMRASRTEQHIPVYAYTRFVYVDSGEYLTKTDLIHTIGQTANLGADGIVIWGSDLDTKTKEKCLKLQSYLQTTLGPFIFNITTAAERCSQQHCSSHGRCVLATGTRSHGNRLFFDQRSEVIKGNELVEDIFGVSYWKTTVEGHTGKNANHLAWRINKHVGFPTCKCYPGWTGESCQDKM
;
A
#
# COMPACT_ATOMS: atom_id res chain seq x y z
N MET A 1 11.64 52.15 -77.94
CA MET A 1 10.38 52.93 -77.86
C MET A 1 9.49 52.30 -76.82
N ALA A 2 8.91 53.14 -75.97
CA ALA A 2 7.86 52.89 -74.96
C ALA A 2 8.23 52.06 -73.71
N SER A 3 7.87 52.66 -72.58
CA SER A 3 8.06 52.30 -71.18
C SER A 3 6.68 51.82 -70.61
N PRO A 4 6.47 51.61 -69.29
CA PRO A 4 6.19 50.33 -68.64
C PRO A 4 4.82 50.34 -67.92
N LYS A 5 4.58 49.39 -66.99
CA LYS A 5 3.56 49.28 -65.90
C LYS A 5 2.83 47.94 -66.01
N GLU A 6 2.54 47.14 -64.98
CA GLU A 6 2.48 47.17 -63.51
C GLU A 6 2.44 45.67 -63.10
N GLY A 7 2.92 45.14 -61.99
CA GLY A 7 3.50 45.71 -60.79
C GLY A 7 3.75 44.60 -59.74
N ILE A 8 4.26 45.06 -58.60
CA ILE A 8 3.98 44.55 -57.24
C ILE A 8 4.82 43.37 -56.70
N TYR A 9 5.86 43.80 -55.96
CA TYR A 9 6.37 43.34 -54.66
C TYR A 9 6.94 41.93 -54.46
N MET A 10 8.27 41.87 -54.28
CA MET A 10 8.96 40.94 -53.37
C MET A 10 10.13 41.68 -52.72
N TYR A 11 9.90 42.21 -51.51
CA TYR A 11 10.95 42.77 -50.65
C TYR A 11 11.50 41.66 -49.75
N VAL A 12 12.82 41.56 -49.75
CA VAL A 12 13.68 40.75 -48.90
C VAL A 12 13.46 41.12 -47.43
N ILE A 13 13.15 40.13 -46.57
CA ILE A 13 13.22 40.28 -45.12
C ILE A 13 14.29 39.32 -44.57
N ILE A 14 15.31 39.94 -43.99
CA ILE A 14 16.44 39.36 -43.28
C ILE A 14 15.93 38.87 -41.91
N PHE A 15 16.05 37.57 -41.62
CA PHE A 15 15.81 37.04 -40.28
C PHE A 15 17.02 37.30 -39.38
N ALA A 16 16.93 38.31 -38.51
CA ALA A 16 17.82 38.49 -37.38
C ALA A 16 17.26 37.73 -36.16
N VAL A 17 17.97 36.71 -35.69
CA VAL A 17 17.65 36.01 -34.43
C VAL A 17 18.22 36.83 -33.27
N GLN A 18 17.36 37.48 -32.50
CA GLN A 18 17.73 38.03 -31.19
C GLN A 18 17.64 36.92 -30.12
N LEU A 19 18.80 36.50 -29.62
CA LEU A 19 18.93 35.73 -28.39
C LEU A 19 18.59 36.63 -27.19
N ILE A 20 17.41 36.43 -26.60
CA ILE A 20 17.11 36.95 -25.26
C ILE A 20 17.74 35.98 -24.27
N VAL A 21 18.89 36.36 -23.71
CA VAL A 21 19.44 35.74 -22.51
C VAL A 21 18.63 36.27 -21.33
N VAL A 22 17.61 35.52 -20.91
CA VAL A 22 16.99 35.75 -19.61
C VAL A 22 17.95 35.19 -18.55
N SER A 23 18.69 36.09 -17.92
CA SER A 23 19.46 35.78 -16.71
C SER A 23 18.50 35.60 -15.54
N THR A 24 18.02 34.38 -15.31
CA THR A 24 17.53 33.98 -13.99
C THR A 24 18.68 33.41 -13.19
N LYS A 25 19.17 34.19 -12.21
CA LYS A 25 19.82 33.61 -11.03
C LYS A 25 18.74 32.82 -10.28
N ASN A 26 18.47 31.59 -10.71
CA ASN A 26 17.73 30.65 -9.87
C ASN A 26 18.73 30.05 -8.90
N ALA A 27 18.44 30.24 -7.62
CA ALA A 27 19.10 29.53 -6.54
C ALA A 27 19.09 28.03 -6.83
N ASP A 28 20.26 27.40 -6.70
CA ASP A 28 20.41 25.95 -6.64
C ASP A 28 19.49 25.40 -5.54
N ARG A 29 18.29 24.98 -5.93
CA ARG A 29 17.53 23.99 -5.17
C ARG A 29 17.96 22.64 -5.72
N PRO A 30 18.41 21.69 -4.89
CA PRO A 30 18.60 20.33 -5.37
C PRO A 30 17.22 19.81 -5.78
N PHE A 31 17.00 19.68 -7.09
CA PHE A 31 15.82 19.06 -7.67
C PHE A 31 15.93 17.54 -7.49
N GLY A 32 15.72 17.11 -6.26
CA GLY A 32 15.41 15.73 -5.89
C GLY A 32 14.70 15.79 -4.55
N GLY A 33 13.43 15.40 -4.51
CA GLY A 33 12.74 15.17 -3.25
C GLY A 33 13.52 14.14 -2.42
N PRO A 34 13.61 14.30 -1.08
CA PRO A 34 14.28 13.30 -0.27
C PRO A 34 13.60 11.93 -0.44
N PRO A 35 14.37 10.83 -0.48
CA PRO A 35 13.79 9.51 -0.41
C PRO A 35 13.02 9.33 0.90
N LEU A 36 12.14 8.33 0.92
CA LEU A 36 11.53 7.89 2.19
C LEU A 36 12.63 7.60 3.23
N PRO A 37 12.40 7.95 4.51
CA PRO A 37 13.36 7.65 5.56
C PRO A 37 13.71 6.17 5.61
N SER A 38 15.01 5.86 5.64
CA SER A 38 15.49 4.47 5.72
C SER A 38 15.19 3.89 7.10
N ARG A 39 14.18 3.02 7.17
CA ARG A 39 13.81 2.25 8.37
C ARG A 39 13.42 0.82 7.98
N PRO A 40 13.67 -0.17 8.86
CA PRO A 40 13.21 -1.54 8.62
C PRO A 40 11.70 -1.65 8.49
N PHE A 41 10.94 -0.86 9.23
CA PHE A 41 9.48 -0.78 9.13
C PHE A 41 9.03 0.67 9.17
N LEU A 42 8.37 1.13 8.11
CA LEU A 42 7.99 2.53 7.96
C LEU A 42 6.47 2.72 8.05
N ALA A 43 6.01 3.74 8.78
CA ALA A 43 4.61 4.14 8.79
C ALA A 43 4.42 5.43 7.99
N VAL A 44 3.67 5.34 6.88
CA VAL A 44 3.39 6.49 6.00
C VAL A 44 1.95 6.95 6.18
N TRP A 45 1.74 8.23 6.41
CA TRP A 45 0.46 8.86 6.66
C TRP A 45 -0.16 9.38 5.36
N ASN A 46 -1.28 8.78 4.96
CA ASN A 46 -2.05 9.17 3.78
C ASN A 46 -3.47 9.62 4.16
N VAL A 47 -3.59 10.32 5.29
CA VAL A 47 -4.84 10.96 5.74
C VAL A 47 -4.77 12.44 5.36
N PRO A 48 -5.81 13.02 4.74
CA PRO A 48 -5.87 14.45 4.42
C PRO A 48 -6.10 15.29 5.70
N SER A 49 -5.10 15.39 6.57
CA SER A 49 -5.23 16.04 7.88
C SER A 49 -4.75 17.49 7.92
N SER A 50 -4.36 18.06 6.78
CA SER A 50 -3.94 19.48 6.67
C SER A 50 -4.92 20.46 7.31
N ARG A 51 -6.23 20.18 7.19
CA ARG A 51 -7.31 20.97 7.77
C ARG A 51 -7.24 21.04 9.31
N CYS A 52 -6.80 19.98 9.97
CA CYS A 52 -6.75 19.95 11.43
C CYS A 52 -5.88 21.07 11.99
N GLU A 53 -4.71 21.28 11.40
CA GLU A 53 -3.83 22.38 11.78
C GLU A 53 -4.34 23.72 11.23
N VAL A 54 -4.53 23.81 9.91
CA VAL A 54 -4.77 25.09 9.21
C VAL A 54 -6.09 25.75 9.60
N GLU A 55 -7.17 24.99 9.74
CA GLU A 55 -8.50 25.54 10.05
C GLU A 55 -8.84 25.47 11.54
N PHE A 56 -8.33 24.47 12.27
CA PHE A 56 -8.77 24.19 13.64
C PHE A 56 -7.71 24.38 14.72
N GLY A 57 -6.44 24.59 14.35
CA GLY A 57 -5.31 24.73 15.28
C GLY A 57 -5.03 23.46 16.08
N VAL A 58 -5.27 22.28 15.48
CA VAL A 58 -5.08 20.97 16.10
C VAL A 58 -3.87 20.27 15.47
N ASP A 59 -2.73 20.33 16.17
CA ASP A 59 -1.52 19.63 15.76
C ASP A 59 -1.61 18.13 16.09
N LEU A 60 -1.45 17.28 15.08
CA LEU A 60 -1.43 15.83 15.25
C LEU A 60 -0.06 15.28 15.67
N SER A 61 1.00 16.10 15.60
CA SER A 61 2.37 15.81 16.02
C SER A 61 2.95 14.51 15.47
N LEU A 62 2.61 14.13 14.22
CA LEU A 62 2.91 12.81 13.63
C LEU A 62 4.39 12.40 13.71
N ASN A 63 5.31 13.35 13.51
CA ASN A 63 6.75 13.09 13.52
C ASN A 63 7.26 12.54 14.87
N SER A 64 6.63 12.92 16.00
CA SER A 64 7.04 12.41 17.32
C SER A 64 6.77 10.91 17.50
N TYR A 65 5.93 10.34 16.63
CA TYR A 65 5.55 8.93 16.63
C TYR A 65 6.23 8.13 15.52
N ASN A 66 7.27 8.66 14.86
CA ASN A 66 7.90 8.06 13.68
C ASN A 66 6.94 7.85 12.49
N ILE A 67 5.86 8.63 12.42
CA ILE A 67 4.92 8.60 11.29
C ILE A 67 5.39 9.62 10.25
N VAL A 68 5.70 9.14 9.05
CA VAL A 68 6.10 9.99 7.92
C VAL A 68 4.85 10.53 7.25
N ALA A 69 4.73 11.85 7.15
CA ALA A 69 3.65 12.52 6.45
C ALA A 69 4.20 13.52 5.44
N ASP A 70 3.50 13.71 4.34
CA ASP A 70 3.83 14.76 3.38
C ASP A 70 3.79 16.16 4.02
N PRO A 71 4.62 17.10 3.57
CA PRO A 71 4.63 18.46 4.09
C PRO A 71 3.24 19.10 4.09
N GLY A 72 2.85 19.65 5.24
CA GLY A 72 1.50 20.18 5.47
C GLY A 72 0.41 19.12 5.59
N GLN A 73 0.77 17.85 5.77
CA GLN A 73 -0.14 16.70 5.90
C GLN A 73 -1.16 16.62 4.75
N LYS A 74 -0.68 16.95 3.54
CA LYS A 74 -1.44 16.80 2.31
C LYS A 74 -1.56 15.31 1.97
N ARG A 75 -2.57 14.97 1.16
CA ARG A 75 -2.73 13.58 0.71
C ARG A 75 -1.65 13.16 -0.28
N ASN A 76 -1.22 14.08 -1.15
CA ASN A 76 -0.22 13.82 -2.19
C ASN A 76 0.95 14.79 -2.02
N GLY A 77 2.17 14.27 -2.15
CA GLY A 77 3.41 15.01 -2.02
C GLY A 77 4.64 14.17 -2.30
N THR A 78 5.74 14.55 -1.66
CA THR A 78 7.09 13.98 -1.80
C THR A 78 7.22 12.54 -1.32
N TYR A 79 6.59 12.18 -0.21
CA TYR A 79 6.73 10.84 0.38
C TYR A 79 5.68 9.88 -0.17
N MET A 80 4.50 10.38 -0.52
CA MET A 80 3.43 9.56 -1.04
C MET A 80 2.51 10.34 -1.96
N THR A 81 2.11 9.71 -3.06
CA THR A 81 1.05 10.21 -3.93
C THR A 81 0.12 9.06 -4.29
N ILE A 82 -1.18 9.26 -4.05
CA ILE A 82 -2.25 8.36 -4.49
C ILE A 82 -3.04 9.00 -5.64
N LEU A 83 -3.18 8.25 -6.73
CA LEU A 83 -3.85 8.64 -7.97
C LEU A 83 -5.24 7.99 -8.00
N TYR A 84 -6.25 8.73 -7.58
CA TYR A 84 -7.63 8.25 -7.58
C TYR A 84 -8.22 8.17 -8.97
N TRP A 85 -8.99 7.10 -9.22
CA TRP A 85 -9.70 6.84 -10.46
C TRP A 85 -10.48 8.02 -11.06
N ASN A 86 -10.99 8.94 -10.23
CA ASN A 86 -11.81 10.08 -10.66
C ASN A 86 -11.00 11.37 -10.93
N LYS A 87 -9.68 11.32 -10.76
CA LYS A 87 -8.78 12.49 -10.88
C LYS A 87 -7.51 12.18 -11.68
N PHE A 88 -7.42 11.00 -12.28
CA PHE A 88 -6.21 10.51 -12.91
C PHE A 88 -6.56 9.70 -14.16
N GLY A 89 -6.10 10.16 -15.33
CA GLY A 89 -6.33 9.52 -16.61
C GLY A 89 -7.80 9.49 -17.01
N LEU A 90 -8.08 8.87 -18.17
CA LEU A 90 -9.44 8.68 -18.69
C LEU A 90 -9.88 7.23 -18.57
N TRP A 91 -10.02 6.75 -17.34
CA TRP A 91 -10.46 5.37 -17.14
C TRP A 91 -11.94 5.17 -17.56
N PRO A 92 -12.30 4.03 -18.15
CA PRO A 92 -13.69 3.68 -18.48
C PRO A 92 -14.46 3.23 -17.24
N TYR A 93 -15.61 3.84 -16.96
CA TYR A 93 -16.49 3.43 -15.86
C TYR A 93 -17.96 3.82 -16.12
N TYR A 94 -18.87 3.32 -15.27
CA TYR A 94 -20.25 3.81 -15.22
C TYR A 94 -20.45 4.76 -14.04
N ASP A 95 -21.04 5.93 -14.32
CA ASP A 95 -21.39 6.91 -13.29
C ASP A 95 -22.58 6.45 -12.42
N ASP A 96 -22.98 7.27 -11.45
CA ASP A 96 -24.06 6.93 -10.51
C ASP A 96 -25.44 6.79 -11.18
N LYS A 97 -25.57 7.22 -12.44
CA LYS A 97 -26.77 7.07 -13.29
C LYS A 97 -26.63 5.91 -14.28
N ASN A 98 -25.59 5.08 -14.13
CA ASN A 98 -25.23 4.02 -15.07
C ASN A 98 -24.95 4.52 -16.50
N THR A 99 -24.48 5.75 -16.64
CA THR A 99 -24.05 6.32 -17.93
C THR A 99 -22.59 5.93 -18.18
N PRO A 100 -22.24 5.41 -19.37
CA PRO A 100 -20.85 5.08 -19.69
C PRO A 100 -20.00 6.35 -19.80
N VAL A 101 -18.92 6.40 -19.03
CA VAL A 101 -17.88 7.43 -19.09
C VAL A 101 -16.63 6.80 -19.72
N ASN A 102 -15.99 7.51 -20.66
CA ASN A 102 -14.83 7.03 -21.42
C ASN A 102 -15.04 5.64 -22.06
N GLY A 103 -16.26 5.37 -22.55
CA GLY A 103 -16.64 4.08 -23.14
C GLY A 103 -17.25 3.07 -22.16
N GLY A 104 -17.21 3.32 -20.85
CA GLY A 104 -17.85 2.48 -19.82
C GLY A 104 -17.10 1.18 -19.51
N ILE A 105 -16.62 0.46 -20.53
CA ILE A 105 -15.86 -0.80 -20.42
C ILE A 105 -14.48 -0.65 -21.08
N PRO A 106 -13.45 -1.42 -20.64
CA PRO A 106 -12.09 -1.30 -21.17
C PRO A 106 -11.96 -1.53 -22.68
N GLN A 107 -12.79 -2.38 -23.28
CA GLN A 107 -12.79 -2.67 -24.72
C GLN A 107 -13.12 -1.45 -25.58
N LEU A 108 -13.84 -0.47 -25.02
CA LEU A 108 -14.26 0.75 -25.70
C LEU A 108 -13.43 1.97 -25.26
N ALA A 109 -12.43 1.77 -24.40
CA ALA A 109 -11.58 2.86 -23.95
C ALA A 109 -10.62 3.32 -25.05
N ASN A 110 -10.49 4.62 -25.23
CA ASN A 110 -9.41 5.18 -26.04
C ASN A 110 -8.12 5.19 -25.19
N ILE A 111 -7.32 4.13 -25.31
CA ILE A 111 -6.09 3.96 -24.54
C ILE A 111 -5.10 5.11 -24.76
N THR A 112 -4.96 5.62 -25.99
CA THR A 112 -4.05 6.73 -26.28
C THR A 112 -4.49 8.01 -25.55
N ALA A 113 -5.79 8.33 -25.56
CA ALA A 113 -6.31 9.46 -24.81
C ALA A 113 -6.16 9.26 -23.29
N HIS A 114 -6.39 8.04 -22.80
CA HIS A 114 -6.17 7.69 -21.39
C HIS A 114 -4.71 7.94 -20.98
N LEU A 115 -3.74 7.41 -21.71
CA LEU A 115 -2.32 7.54 -21.41
C LEU A 115 -1.82 8.99 -21.55
N THR A 116 -2.31 9.73 -22.55
CA THR A 116 -1.99 11.15 -22.71
C THR A 116 -2.44 11.92 -21.47
N LYS A 117 -3.70 11.71 -21.05
CA LYS A 117 -4.22 12.37 -19.85
C LYS A 117 -3.51 11.93 -18.57
N ALA A 118 -3.21 10.63 -18.44
CA ALA A 118 -2.47 10.09 -17.31
C ALA A 118 -1.07 10.70 -17.19
N ALA A 119 -0.38 10.94 -18.32
CA ALA A 119 0.91 11.60 -18.34
C ALA A 119 0.82 13.04 -17.80
N GLU A 120 -0.14 13.83 -18.31
CA GLU A 120 -0.40 15.19 -17.82
C GLU A 120 -0.70 15.21 -16.31
N ASP A 121 -1.54 14.27 -15.85
CA ASP A 121 -1.94 14.21 -14.45
C ASP A 121 -0.78 13.80 -13.52
N ILE A 122 0.10 12.90 -13.95
CA ILE A 122 1.33 12.54 -13.22
C ILE A 122 2.30 13.72 -13.18
N GLU A 123 2.48 14.42 -14.30
CA GLU A 123 3.38 15.57 -14.38
C GLU A 123 2.92 16.73 -13.50
N ALA A 124 1.61 17.01 -13.50
CA ALA A 124 1.02 18.03 -12.65
C ALA A 124 0.99 17.64 -11.17
N GLY A 125 0.68 16.38 -10.86
CA GLY A 125 0.52 15.89 -9.49
C GLY A 125 1.83 15.57 -8.78
N ILE A 126 2.85 15.15 -9.53
CA ILE A 126 4.17 14.75 -9.03
C ILE A 126 5.22 15.54 -9.83
N PRO A 127 5.43 16.83 -9.55
CA PRO A 127 6.30 17.68 -10.37
C PRO A 127 7.78 17.28 -10.33
N ASP A 128 8.19 16.54 -9.30
CA ASP A 128 9.56 16.04 -9.16
C ASP A 128 9.80 14.81 -10.07
N PRO A 129 10.64 14.90 -11.12
CA PRO A 129 10.96 13.77 -11.98
C PRO A 129 11.72 12.65 -11.24
N ASP A 130 12.41 13.01 -10.15
CA ASP A 130 13.20 12.11 -9.31
C ASP A 130 12.42 11.61 -8.08
N PHE A 131 11.09 11.67 -8.14
CA PHE A 131 10.20 11.18 -7.09
C PHE A 131 10.58 9.78 -6.60
N GLN A 132 10.87 9.69 -5.30
CA GLN A 132 11.31 8.48 -4.58
C GLN A 132 10.31 8.06 -3.48
N GLY A 133 9.06 8.51 -3.60
CA GLY A 133 7.97 8.19 -2.68
C GLY A 133 7.13 7.00 -3.13
N LEU A 134 6.07 6.72 -2.36
CA LEU A 134 5.05 5.73 -2.71
C LEU A 134 4.11 6.30 -3.78
N GLY A 135 4.09 5.71 -4.97
CA GLY A 135 3.18 6.02 -6.06
C GLY A 135 2.06 4.98 -6.15
N VAL A 136 0.85 5.33 -5.73
CA VAL A 136 -0.25 4.37 -5.65
C VAL A 136 -1.33 4.70 -6.65
N ILE A 137 -1.65 3.78 -7.56
CA ILE A 137 -2.81 3.91 -8.45
C ILE A 137 -4.02 3.29 -7.78
N ASP A 138 -5.06 4.09 -7.55
CA ASP A 138 -6.28 3.66 -6.87
C ASP A 138 -7.45 3.53 -7.85
N TRP A 139 -7.49 2.36 -8.50
CA TRP A 139 -8.55 1.96 -9.42
C TRP A 139 -9.45 0.89 -8.81
N GLU A 140 -10.72 1.23 -8.56
CA GLU A 140 -11.65 0.33 -7.87
C GLU A 140 -12.92 -0.05 -8.65
N LYS A 141 -13.22 0.62 -9.76
CA LYS A 141 -14.52 0.51 -10.45
C LYS A 141 -14.78 -0.87 -11.07
N TRP A 142 -13.79 -1.48 -11.70
CA TRP A 142 -13.82 -2.87 -12.16
C TRP A 142 -12.48 -3.57 -11.88
N LYS A 143 -12.46 -4.91 -11.94
CA LYS A 143 -11.27 -5.74 -11.73
C LYS A 143 -10.79 -6.31 -13.07
N PRO A 144 -9.48 -6.53 -13.25
CA PRO A 144 -8.94 -6.96 -14.53
C PRO A 144 -9.32 -8.39 -14.92
N LEU A 145 -9.86 -9.19 -14.00
CA LEU A 145 -10.39 -10.52 -14.27
C LEU A 145 -11.92 -10.50 -14.23
N TRP A 146 -12.55 -11.04 -15.26
CA TRP A 146 -13.99 -11.17 -15.47
C TRP A 146 -14.71 -11.72 -14.24
N HIS A 147 -14.17 -12.80 -13.66
CA HIS A 147 -14.78 -13.50 -12.53
C HIS A 147 -14.74 -12.72 -11.21
N ARG A 148 -14.03 -11.59 -11.13
CA ARG A 148 -14.00 -10.69 -9.97
C ARG A 148 -14.96 -9.51 -10.07
N ASN A 149 -15.63 -9.34 -11.21
CA ASN A 149 -16.61 -8.27 -11.44
C ASN A 149 -18.02 -8.75 -11.03
N TRP A 150 -18.28 -8.74 -9.73
CA TRP A 150 -19.55 -9.14 -9.11
C TRP A 150 -20.28 -7.97 -8.43
N GLY A 151 -21.51 -8.20 -7.96
CA GLY A 151 -22.31 -7.16 -7.31
C GLY A 151 -22.61 -6.01 -8.26
N TYR A 152 -22.31 -4.77 -7.85
CA TYR A 152 -22.52 -3.59 -8.71
C TYR A 152 -21.64 -3.60 -9.97
N GLN A 153 -20.57 -4.41 -10.01
CA GLN A 153 -19.67 -4.52 -11.16
C GLN A 153 -20.20 -5.46 -12.26
N ILE A 154 -21.38 -6.07 -12.07
CA ILE A 154 -22.01 -6.89 -13.12
C ILE A 154 -22.33 -6.07 -14.37
N ILE A 155 -22.52 -4.75 -14.24
CA ILE A 155 -22.77 -3.85 -15.38
C ILE A 155 -21.67 -3.94 -16.43
N TYR A 156 -20.40 -4.08 -16.04
CA TYR A 156 -19.27 -4.23 -16.97
C TYR A 156 -19.36 -5.53 -17.76
N LYS A 157 -19.82 -6.61 -17.11
CA LYS A 157 -20.05 -7.90 -17.79
C LYS A 157 -21.20 -7.82 -18.79
N ASN A 158 -22.31 -7.20 -18.40
CA ASN A 158 -23.47 -7.04 -19.27
C ASN A 158 -23.11 -6.20 -20.51
N ALA A 159 -22.52 -5.03 -20.32
CA ALA A 159 -22.11 -4.18 -21.42
C ALA A 159 -21.08 -4.84 -22.36
N SER A 160 -20.19 -5.68 -21.82
CA SER A 160 -19.25 -6.46 -22.63
C SER A 160 -19.96 -7.51 -23.49
N ARG A 161 -21.02 -8.16 -22.97
CA ARG A 161 -21.84 -9.09 -23.74
C ARG A 161 -22.64 -8.35 -24.82
N ASP A 162 -23.29 -7.25 -24.44
CA ASP A 162 -24.07 -6.43 -25.36
C ASP A 162 -23.19 -5.94 -26.53
N LEU A 163 -21.94 -5.57 -26.27
CA LEU A 163 -20.97 -5.19 -27.31
C LEU A 163 -20.68 -6.33 -28.30
N VAL A 164 -20.56 -7.57 -27.82
CA VAL A 164 -20.31 -8.74 -28.68
C VAL A 164 -21.59 -9.14 -29.42
N GLU A 165 -22.74 -9.15 -28.74
CA GLU A 165 -24.05 -9.48 -29.29
C GLU A 165 -24.44 -8.50 -30.41
N ASN A 166 -24.19 -7.20 -30.23
CA ASN A 166 -24.42 -6.19 -31.27
C ASN A 166 -23.57 -6.41 -32.53
N ARG A 167 -22.34 -6.94 -32.40
CA ARG A 167 -21.49 -7.29 -33.55
C ARG A 167 -21.85 -8.63 -34.16
N HIS A 168 -22.41 -9.54 -33.37
CA HIS A 168 -22.71 -10.92 -33.76
C HIS A 168 -24.08 -11.39 -33.23
N PRO A 169 -25.21 -10.88 -33.76
CA PRO A 169 -26.54 -11.17 -33.23
C PRO A 169 -26.94 -12.66 -33.32
N ASP A 170 -26.38 -13.37 -34.30
CA ASP A 170 -26.71 -14.78 -34.58
C ASP A 170 -25.84 -15.78 -33.80
N TRP A 171 -24.91 -15.31 -32.95
CA TRP A 171 -24.04 -16.21 -32.19
C TRP A 171 -24.75 -16.83 -30.98
N PRO A 172 -24.42 -18.08 -30.63
CA PRO A 172 -24.93 -18.70 -29.41
C PRO A 172 -24.38 -17.98 -28.17
N LYS A 173 -25.19 -17.92 -27.10
CA LYS A 173 -24.88 -17.17 -25.87
C LYS A 173 -23.58 -17.60 -25.21
N GLU A 174 -23.24 -18.89 -25.29
CA GLU A 174 -21.99 -19.43 -24.74
C GLU A 174 -20.77 -18.85 -25.45
N LYS A 175 -20.87 -18.65 -26.77
CA LYS A 175 -19.81 -18.02 -27.57
C LYS A 175 -19.71 -16.52 -27.27
N ILE A 176 -20.85 -15.85 -27.08
CA ILE A 176 -20.90 -14.43 -26.67
C ILE A 176 -20.21 -14.26 -25.31
N GLU A 177 -20.52 -15.10 -24.30
CA GLU A 177 -19.88 -15.03 -22.97
C GLU A 177 -18.36 -15.23 -23.05
N ALA A 178 -17.92 -16.24 -23.82
CA ALA A 178 -16.49 -16.54 -23.96
C ALA A 178 -15.71 -15.39 -24.60
N VAL A 179 -16.22 -14.82 -25.69
CA VAL A 179 -15.57 -13.70 -26.40
C VAL A 179 -15.64 -12.41 -25.58
N ALA A 180 -16.77 -12.12 -24.93
CA ALA A 180 -16.90 -10.95 -24.06
C ALA A 180 -15.92 -10.98 -22.89
N MET A 181 -15.70 -12.17 -22.30
CA MET A 181 -14.71 -12.38 -21.26
C MET A 181 -13.29 -12.14 -21.77
N GLU A 182 -12.92 -12.77 -22.90
CA GLU A 182 -11.58 -12.65 -23.49
C GLU A 182 -11.24 -11.19 -23.87
N GLU A 183 -12.15 -10.50 -24.56
CA GLU A 183 -11.95 -9.11 -24.96
C GLU A 183 -11.89 -8.18 -23.74
N PHE A 184 -12.74 -8.41 -22.73
CA PHE A 184 -12.72 -7.63 -21.49
C PHE A 184 -11.38 -7.77 -20.76
N GLU A 185 -10.93 -9.00 -20.51
CA GLU A 185 -9.70 -9.23 -19.75
C GLU A 185 -8.46 -8.76 -20.52
N THR A 186 -8.45 -8.89 -21.85
CA THR A 186 -7.37 -8.37 -22.70
C THR A 186 -7.27 -6.85 -22.64
N ALA A 187 -8.39 -6.15 -22.80
CA ALA A 187 -8.43 -4.70 -22.73
C ALA A 187 -8.16 -4.18 -21.31
N ALA A 188 -8.69 -4.86 -20.29
CA ALA A 188 -8.47 -4.53 -18.89
C ALA A 188 -7.00 -4.67 -18.48
N ARG A 189 -6.33 -5.74 -18.94
CA ARG A 189 -4.90 -5.94 -18.77
C ARG A 189 -4.10 -4.82 -19.42
N THR A 190 -4.40 -4.50 -20.68
CA THR A 190 -3.74 -3.41 -21.43
C THR A 190 -3.83 -2.09 -20.66
N MET A 191 -5.03 -1.73 -20.19
CA MET A 191 -5.24 -0.51 -19.39
C MET A 191 -4.38 -0.48 -18.12
N PHE A 192 -4.26 -1.59 -17.40
CA PHE A 192 -3.46 -1.65 -16.18
C PHE A 192 -1.96 -1.64 -16.46
N GLU A 193 -1.47 -2.45 -17.40
CA GLU A 193 -0.05 -2.55 -17.73
C GLU A 193 0.49 -1.24 -18.29
N GLU A 194 -0.16 -0.68 -19.31
CA GLU A 194 0.33 0.53 -19.97
C GLU A 194 0.33 1.73 -19.00
N THR A 195 -0.64 1.81 -18.09
CA THR A 195 -0.72 2.91 -17.12
C THR A 195 0.41 2.85 -16.09
N ILE A 196 0.71 1.68 -15.53
CA ILE A 196 1.81 1.57 -14.55
C ILE A 196 3.19 1.69 -15.22
N LEU A 197 3.32 1.19 -16.45
CA LEU A 197 4.54 1.36 -17.24
C LEU A 197 4.78 2.84 -17.57
N LEU A 198 3.73 3.59 -17.92
CA LEU A 198 3.81 5.04 -18.09
C LEU A 198 4.25 5.74 -16.80
N ALA A 199 3.64 5.39 -15.66
CA ALA A 199 4.00 5.98 -14.36
C ALA A 199 5.47 5.72 -14.00
N ARG A 200 5.96 4.49 -14.22
CA ARG A 200 7.38 4.13 -14.06
C ARG A 200 8.27 4.88 -15.03
N LYS A 201 7.86 5.06 -16.29
CA LYS A 201 8.65 5.81 -17.28
C LYS A 201 8.81 7.27 -16.87
N LEU A 202 7.74 7.89 -16.39
CA LEU A 202 7.74 9.30 -16.00
C LEU A 202 8.44 9.53 -14.65
N ARG A 203 8.30 8.61 -13.70
CA ARG A 203 8.87 8.69 -12.35
C ARG A 203 9.59 7.38 -12.00
N PRO A 204 10.78 7.15 -12.56
CA PRO A 204 11.46 5.84 -12.52
C PRO A 204 11.91 5.38 -11.15
N LYS A 205 12.10 6.32 -10.22
CA LYS A 205 12.50 6.02 -8.83
C LYS A 205 11.30 5.84 -7.89
N GLY A 206 10.08 6.02 -8.39
CA GLY A 206 8.85 5.88 -7.60
C GLY A 206 8.53 4.42 -7.30
N PHE A 207 7.98 4.18 -6.11
CA PHE A 207 7.46 2.88 -5.71
C PHE A 207 6.02 2.75 -6.20
N TRP A 208 5.83 2.24 -7.42
CA TRP A 208 4.57 2.16 -8.14
C TRP A 208 3.84 0.84 -7.90
N GLY A 209 2.54 0.90 -7.67
CA GLY A 209 1.68 -0.26 -7.57
C GLY A 209 0.21 0.11 -7.46
N TYR A 210 -0.66 -0.88 -7.59
CA TYR A 210 -2.11 -0.69 -7.44
C TYR A 210 -2.56 -0.95 -6.01
N TYR A 211 -3.35 -0.03 -5.47
CA TYR A 211 -4.04 -0.24 -4.20
C TYR A 211 -4.88 -1.52 -4.25
N HIS A 212 -4.99 -2.20 -3.11
CA HIS A 212 -5.79 -3.40 -2.85
C HIS A 212 -5.22 -4.72 -3.39
N PHE A 213 -4.20 -4.70 -4.26
CA PHE A 213 -3.65 -5.92 -4.86
C PHE A 213 -2.43 -6.46 -4.10
N PRO A 214 -2.32 -7.79 -3.91
CA PRO A 214 -3.34 -8.81 -4.20
C PRO A 214 -4.49 -8.79 -3.18
N ALA A 215 -5.68 -9.16 -3.65
CA ALA A 215 -6.84 -9.33 -2.80
C ALA A 215 -7.00 -10.80 -2.36
N CYS A 216 -7.33 -11.00 -1.09
CA CYS A 216 -7.53 -12.33 -0.48
C CYS A 216 -9.02 -12.70 -0.31
N TYR A 217 -9.93 -11.70 -0.35
CA TYR A 217 -11.38 -11.84 -0.14
C TYR A 217 -11.81 -12.74 1.03
N ASN A 218 -11.04 -12.72 2.11
CA ASN A 218 -11.21 -13.57 3.29
C ASN A 218 -12.09 -12.97 4.38
N ASN A 219 -13.09 -12.15 4.04
CA ASN A 219 -13.96 -11.50 5.05
C ASN A 219 -14.95 -12.46 5.74
N LYS A 220 -15.10 -13.70 5.25
CA LYS A 220 -15.97 -14.71 5.84
C LYS A 220 -15.12 -15.83 6.44
N LYS A 221 -15.39 -16.18 7.70
CA LYS A 221 -14.73 -17.32 8.37
C LYS A 221 -15.11 -18.62 7.64
N ARG A 222 -14.11 -19.41 7.28
CA ARG A 222 -14.26 -20.75 6.69
C ARG A 222 -13.82 -21.80 7.71
N LYS A 223 -13.98 -23.10 7.39
CA LYS A 223 -13.46 -24.19 8.23
C LYS A 223 -11.97 -24.05 8.53
N THR A 224 -11.21 -23.49 7.58
CA THR A 224 -9.77 -23.19 7.68
C THR A 224 -9.46 -21.83 8.34
N GLY A 225 -10.44 -21.20 8.99
CA GLY A 225 -10.33 -19.84 9.51
C GLY A 225 -10.47 -18.79 8.42
N TYR A 226 -9.64 -17.76 8.46
CA TYR A 226 -9.65 -16.63 7.52
C TYR A 226 -8.63 -16.79 6.37
N SER A 227 -8.35 -18.02 5.94
CA SER A 227 -7.48 -18.27 4.78
C SER A 227 -8.07 -17.69 3.49
N CYS A 228 -7.22 -17.19 2.59
CA CYS A 228 -7.66 -16.84 1.24
C CYS A 228 -8.36 -18.05 0.58
N PRO A 229 -9.52 -17.88 -0.06
CA PRO A 229 -10.14 -18.96 -0.80
C PRO A 229 -9.24 -19.43 -1.94
N GLU A 230 -9.21 -20.74 -2.20
CA GLU A 230 -8.37 -21.33 -3.26
C GLU A 230 -8.68 -20.75 -4.66
N LYS A 231 -9.95 -20.42 -4.91
CA LYS A 231 -10.33 -19.70 -6.14
C LYS A 231 -9.59 -18.37 -6.26
N GLU A 232 -9.42 -17.65 -5.15
CA GLU A 232 -8.76 -16.33 -5.17
C GLU A 232 -7.25 -16.42 -5.34
N THR A 233 -6.60 -17.46 -4.79
CA THR A 233 -5.17 -17.67 -5.04
C THR A 233 -4.93 -18.04 -6.50
N LYS A 234 -5.81 -18.85 -7.12
CA LYS A 234 -5.75 -19.15 -8.57
C LYS A 234 -5.97 -17.90 -9.43
N LEU A 235 -6.94 -17.05 -9.08
CA LEU A 235 -7.16 -15.77 -9.76
C LEU A 235 -5.97 -14.81 -9.59
N ASN A 236 -5.34 -14.76 -8.40
CA ASN A 236 -4.14 -13.95 -8.20
C ASN A 236 -2.96 -14.44 -9.07
N ASN A 237 -2.84 -15.74 -9.35
CA ASN A 237 -1.83 -16.24 -10.29
C ASN A 237 -2.02 -15.70 -11.71
N GLN A 238 -3.27 -15.51 -12.15
CA GLN A 238 -3.57 -15.00 -13.49
C GLN A 238 -3.21 -13.51 -13.67
N ILE A 239 -3.07 -12.76 -12.57
CA ILE A 239 -2.63 -11.35 -12.57
C ILE A 239 -1.18 -11.20 -12.08
N GLN A 240 -0.35 -12.23 -12.24
CA GLN A 240 1.08 -12.14 -11.93
C GLN A 240 1.77 -11.01 -12.72
N TRP A 241 1.30 -10.74 -13.94
CA TRP A 241 1.77 -9.65 -14.79
C TRP A 241 1.66 -8.27 -14.11
N LEU A 242 0.57 -8.03 -13.36
CA LEU A 242 0.36 -6.78 -12.61
C LEU A 242 1.47 -6.55 -11.60
N PHE A 243 1.84 -7.65 -10.92
CA PHE A 243 2.93 -7.59 -9.98
C PHE A 243 4.23 -7.44 -10.72
N GLN A 244 4.52 -8.14 -11.80
CA GLN A 244 5.80 -8.03 -12.53
C GLN A 244 6.12 -6.57 -12.91
N ASP A 245 5.13 -5.80 -13.33
CA ASP A 245 5.31 -4.40 -13.74
C ASP A 245 5.27 -3.39 -12.59
N SER A 246 4.97 -3.82 -11.36
CA SER A 246 4.99 -2.95 -10.18
C SER A 246 6.41 -2.74 -9.65
N THR A 247 6.65 -1.67 -8.89
CA THR A 247 7.86 -1.49 -8.06
C THR A 247 7.55 -1.47 -6.57
N ALA A 248 6.28 -1.69 -6.17
CA ALA A 248 5.84 -1.99 -4.81
C ALA A 248 4.48 -2.73 -4.78
N ILE A 249 4.13 -3.37 -3.67
CA ILE A 249 2.84 -4.06 -3.48
C ILE A 249 2.04 -3.41 -2.35
N TYR A 250 0.75 -3.14 -2.60
CA TYR A 250 -0.15 -2.40 -1.70
C TYR A 250 -1.41 -3.20 -1.30
N PRO A 251 -1.28 -4.30 -0.53
CA PRO A 251 -2.44 -5.05 -0.09
C PRO A 251 -3.27 -4.24 0.92
N SER A 252 -4.60 -4.38 0.90
CA SER A 252 -5.46 -3.78 1.93
C SER A 252 -5.68 -4.74 3.09
N ILE A 253 -5.29 -4.32 4.30
CA ILE A 253 -5.51 -5.04 5.56
C ILE A 253 -6.59 -4.39 6.43
N TYR A 254 -7.46 -3.57 5.83
CA TYR A 254 -8.55 -2.92 6.55
C TYR A 254 -9.44 -3.93 7.25
N LEU A 255 -9.79 -3.61 8.50
CA LEU A 255 -10.83 -4.32 9.25
C LEU A 255 -12.17 -3.64 8.99
N LYS A 256 -13.10 -4.36 8.36
CA LYS A 256 -14.45 -3.84 8.14
C LYS A 256 -15.20 -3.62 9.45
N SER A 257 -15.09 -4.60 10.34
CA SER A 257 -15.71 -4.64 11.66
C SER A 257 -14.79 -5.38 12.63
N ARG A 258 -15.24 -5.59 13.88
CA ARG A 258 -14.53 -6.43 14.84
C ARG A 258 -14.67 -7.90 14.42
N PHE A 259 -13.54 -8.50 14.04
CA PHE A 259 -13.47 -9.92 13.71
C PHE A 259 -13.13 -10.75 14.96
N GLU A 260 -13.65 -11.97 15.03
CA GLU A 260 -13.28 -12.94 16.07
C GLU A 260 -11.77 -13.23 16.08
N ASP A 261 -11.15 -13.28 14.90
CA ASP A 261 -9.71 -13.55 14.73
C ASP A 261 -9.17 -12.65 13.61
N SER A 262 -9.07 -11.35 13.89
CA SER A 262 -8.49 -10.35 13.00
C SER A 262 -7.01 -10.65 12.69
N GLN A 263 -6.31 -11.33 13.61
CA GLN A 263 -4.95 -11.79 13.41
C GLN A 263 -4.85 -12.73 12.20
N LYS A 264 -5.61 -13.83 12.16
CA LYS A 264 -5.58 -14.73 10.99
C LYS A 264 -6.01 -14.02 9.71
N LEU A 265 -6.99 -13.12 9.79
CA LEU A 265 -7.45 -12.37 8.62
C LEU A 265 -6.32 -11.56 7.97
N VAL A 266 -5.58 -10.80 8.76
CA VAL A 266 -4.45 -10.01 8.26
C VAL A 266 -3.29 -10.91 7.83
N TYR A 267 -3.02 -12.00 8.57
CA TYR A 267 -1.92 -12.91 8.29
C TYR A 267 -2.03 -13.48 6.88
N PHE A 268 -3.22 -13.95 6.50
CA PHE A 268 -3.41 -14.52 5.17
C PHE A 268 -3.38 -13.48 4.04
N ARG A 269 -3.82 -12.24 4.30
CA ARG A 269 -3.67 -11.14 3.33
C ARG A 269 -2.20 -10.81 3.09
N MET A 270 -1.41 -10.70 4.15
CA MET A 270 0.03 -10.46 4.06
C MET A 270 0.77 -11.63 3.42
N LYS A 271 0.43 -12.87 3.80
CA LYS A 271 0.98 -14.08 3.20
C LYS A 271 0.76 -14.11 1.70
N GLU A 272 -0.42 -13.73 1.22
CA GLU A 272 -0.70 -13.66 -0.20
C GLU A 272 0.10 -12.57 -0.92
N ALA A 273 0.25 -11.39 -0.31
CA ALA A 273 1.12 -10.33 -0.84
C ALA A 273 2.58 -10.80 -1.00
N PHE A 274 3.11 -11.49 0.02
CA PHE A 274 4.46 -12.04 -0.04
C PHE A 274 4.59 -13.21 -1.03
N ARG A 275 3.56 -14.03 -1.19
CA ARG A 275 3.52 -15.07 -2.22
C ARG A 275 3.60 -14.47 -3.62
N MET A 276 2.83 -13.42 -3.90
CA MET A 276 2.87 -12.72 -5.19
C MET A 276 4.22 -12.02 -5.42
N ARG A 277 4.82 -11.42 -4.38
CA ARG A 277 6.18 -10.88 -4.46
C ARG A 277 7.20 -11.97 -4.82
N ALA A 278 7.14 -13.13 -4.16
CA ALA A 278 8.08 -14.23 -4.37
C ALA A 278 7.95 -14.87 -5.77
N SER A 279 6.79 -14.76 -6.42
CA SER A 279 6.62 -15.22 -7.80
C SER A 279 7.20 -14.28 -8.87
N ARG A 280 7.67 -13.08 -8.50
CA ARG A 280 8.30 -12.16 -9.46
C ARG A 280 9.71 -12.63 -9.83
N THR A 281 10.17 -12.22 -11.01
CA THR A 281 11.58 -12.36 -11.38
C THR A 281 12.47 -11.52 -10.46
N GLU A 282 12.06 -10.28 -10.15
CA GLU A 282 12.72 -9.40 -9.18
C GLU A 282 11.94 -9.37 -7.87
N GLN A 283 12.41 -10.11 -6.87
CA GLN A 283 11.68 -10.33 -5.61
C GLN A 283 11.89 -9.23 -4.56
N HIS A 284 12.76 -8.25 -4.85
CA HIS A 284 13.22 -7.23 -3.90
C HIS A 284 12.36 -5.95 -3.86
N ILE A 285 11.12 -6.00 -4.33
CA ILE A 285 10.21 -4.84 -4.19
C ILE A 285 9.57 -4.76 -2.80
N PRO A 286 9.33 -3.53 -2.28
CA PRO A 286 8.74 -3.35 -0.98
C PRO A 286 7.25 -3.72 -0.94
N VAL A 287 6.79 -4.11 0.25
CA VAL A 287 5.37 -4.32 0.56
C VAL A 287 4.92 -3.32 1.62
N TYR A 288 3.96 -2.48 1.25
CA TYR A 288 3.35 -1.48 2.13
C TYR A 288 1.86 -1.77 2.30
N ALA A 289 1.48 -2.34 3.44
CA ALA A 289 0.09 -2.70 3.66
C ALA A 289 -0.76 -1.46 3.98
N TYR A 290 -1.85 -1.28 3.25
CA TYR A 290 -2.84 -0.24 3.54
C TYR A 290 -3.66 -0.63 4.77
N THR A 291 -3.61 0.20 5.80
CA THR A 291 -4.39 0.07 7.03
C THR A 291 -5.23 1.33 7.28
N ARG A 292 -6.35 1.18 7.98
CA ARG A 292 -7.10 2.30 8.56
C ARG A 292 -6.91 2.27 10.08
N PHE A 293 -7.00 3.44 10.70
CA PHE A 293 -7.03 3.57 12.16
C PHE A 293 -8.44 3.45 12.76
N VAL A 294 -9.44 3.19 11.91
CA VAL A 294 -10.84 2.93 12.27
C VAL A 294 -11.36 1.67 11.59
N TYR A 295 -12.36 1.01 12.17
CA TYR A 295 -13.14 0.00 11.46
C TYR A 295 -13.95 0.65 10.34
N VAL A 296 -13.99 0.04 9.15
CA VAL A 296 -14.61 0.66 7.95
C VAL A 296 -16.10 0.91 8.16
N ASP A 297 -16.83 -0.04 8.75
CA ASP A 297 -18.29 0.01 8.81
C ASP A 297 -18.79 0.96 9.92
N SER A 298 -18.12 1.00 11.07
CA SER A 298 -18.56 1.82 12.23
C SER A 298 -17.86 3.17 12.34
N GLY A 299 -16.67 3.33 11.75
CA GLY A 299 -15.82 4.51 11.96
C GLY A 299 -15.26 4.63 13.39
N GLU A 300 -15.42 3.61 14.23
CA GLU A 300 -14.78 3.55 15.55
C GLU A 300 -13.28 3.31 15.41
N TYR A 301 -12.48 3.94 16.28
CA TYR A 301 -11.04 3.70 16.34
C TYR A 301 -10.70 2.24 16.66
N LEU A 302 -9.64 1.72 16.04
CA LEU A 302 -9.17 0.37 16.31
C LEU A 302 -8.71 0.22 17.76
N THR A 303 -9.01 -0.93 18.36
CA THR A 303 -8.49 -1.27 19.69
C THR A 303 -6.98 -1.56 19.62
N LYS A 304 -6.29 -1.50 20.77
CA LYS A 304 -4.87 -1.91 20.85
C LYS A 304 -4.65 -3.33 20.33
N THR A 305 -5.55 -4.25 20.65
CA THR A 305 -5.53 -5.63 20.14
C THR A 305 -5.58 -5.68 18.61
N ASP A 306 -6.46 -4.90 17.99
CA ASP A 306 -6.55 -4.88 16.54
C ASP A 306 -5.38 -4.14 15.87
N LEU A 307 -4.75 -3.16 16.54
CA LEU A 307 -3.47 -2.59 16.07
C LEU A 307 -2.34 -3.64 16.08
N ILE A 308 -2.29 -4.50 17.10
CA ILE A 308 -1.35 -5.64 17.15
C ILE A 308 -1.62 -6.60 16.00
N HIS A 309 -2.89 -6.99 15.79
CA HIS A 309 -3.28 -7.95 14.76
C HIS A 309 -3.13 -7.41 13.33
N THR A 310 -3.16 -6.09 13.15
CA THR A 310 -2.98 -5.42 11.86
C THR A 310 -1.53 -5.00 11.65
N ILE A 311 -1.12 -3.90 12.28
CA ILE A 311 0.18 -3.25 12.08
C ILE A 311 1.31 -4.09 12.68
N GLY A 312 1.15 -4.55 13.92
CA GLY A 312 2.16 -5.37 14.60
C GLY A 312 2.45 -6.66 13.83
N GLN A 313 1.40 -7.36 13.41
CA GLN A 313 1.56 -8.57 12.59
C GLN A 313 2.21 -8.29 11.24
N THR A 314 1.90 -7.16 10.61
CA THR A 314 2.50 -6.78 9.32
C THR A 314 4.01 -6.56 9.47
N ALA A 315 4.45 -5.91 10.55
CA ALA A 315 5.87 -5.77 10.88
C ALA A 315 6.53 -7.13 11.15
N ASN A 316 5.88 -7.98 11.95
CA ASN A 316 6.39 -9.32 12.30
C ASN A 316 6.60 -10.25 11.10
N LEU A 317 5.83 -10.07 10.03
CA LEU A 317 5.97 -10.82 8.79
C LEU A 317 7.02 -10.24 7.82
N GLY A 318 7.74 -9.18 8.22
CA GLY A 318 8.82 -8.60 7.42
C GLY A 318 8.34 -7.71 6.27
N ALA A 319 7.22 -7.02 6.44
CA ALA A 319 6.81 -5.96 5.52
C ALA A 319 7.75 -4.76 5.64
N ASP A 320 7.86 -3.99 4.55
CA ASP A 320 8.67 -2.77 4.50
C ASP A 320 7.98 -1.63 5.25
N GLY A 321 6.65 -1.68 5.35
CA GLY A 321 5.89 -0.70 6.12
C GLY A 321 4.38 -0.83 5.97
N ILE A 322 3.70 0.24 6.35
CA ILE A 322 2.27 0.44 6.21
C ILE A 322 1.97 1.81 5.62
N VAL A 323 0.82 1.91 4.97
CA VAL A 323 0.16 3.18 4.66
C VAL A 323 -1.05 3.31 5.57
N ILE A 324 -1.07 4.33 6.43
CA ILE A 324 -2.20 4.69 7.26
C ILE A 324 -3.10 5.62 6.44
N TRP A 325 -4.18 5.06 5.91
CA TRP A 325 -5.11 5.79 5.05
C TRP A 325 -6.31 6.32 5.84
N GLY A 326 -6.81 7.48 5.42
CA GLY A 326 -8.00 8.11 5.95
C GLY A 326 -8.72 8.94 4.89
N SER A 327 -10.01 9.11 5.07
CA SER A 327 -10.88 9.89 4.20
C SER A 327 -11.00 11.33 4.70
N ASP A 328 -11.50 12.23 3.86
CA ASP A 328 -11.78 13.62 4.26
C ASP A 328 -12.84 13.72 5.38
N LEU A 329 -13.64 12.68 5.57
CA LEU A 329 -14.64 12.60 6.65
C LEU A 329 -13.98 12.42 8.03
N ASP A 330 -12.80 11.81 8.07
CA ASP A 330 -12.09 11.51 9.32
C ASP A 330 -11.48 12.76 9.95
N THR A 331 -11.31 13.84 9.18
CA THR A 331 -10.69 15.12 9.59
C THR A 331 -11.58 16.33 9.25
N LYS A 332 -12.87 16.10 8.96
CA LYS A 332 -13.78 17.14 8.43
C LYS A 332 -14.06 18.28 9.43
N THR A 333 -14.11 17.98 10.73
CA THR A 333 -14.52 18.91 11.77
C THR A 333 -13.47 19.01 12.88
N LYS A 334 -13.49 20.13 13.62
CA LYS A 334 -12.62 20.32 14.80
C LYS A 334 -12.76 19.19 15.81
N GLU A 335 -13.97 18.72 16.07
CA GLU A 335 -14.23 17.59 16.97
C GLU A 335 -13.56 16.30 16.50
N LYS A 336 -13.66 15.98 15.19
CA LYS A 336 -13.00 14.81 14.61
C LYS A 336 -11.47 14.91 14.70
N CYS A 337 -10.91 16.09 14.43
CA CYS A 337 -9.48 16.34 14.61
C CYS A 337 -9.03 16.18 16.07
N LEU A 338 -9.76 16.73 17.04
CA LEU A 338 -9.44 16.57 18.46
C LEU A 338 -9.53 15.11 18.92
N LYS A 339 -10.55 14.36 18.46
CA LYS A 339 -10.67 12.92 18.72
C LYS A 339 -9.51 12.13 18.11
N LEU A 340 -9.10 12.47 16.89
CA LEU A 340 -7.96 11.85 16.22
C LEU A 340 -6.64 12.16 16.95
N GLN A 341 -6.43 13.42 17.36
CA GLN A 341 -5.28 13.84 18.16
C GLN A 341 -5.22 13.05 19.47
N SER A 342 -6.34 12.93 20.19
CA SER A 342 -6.42 12.14 21.43
C SER A 342 -6.11 10.66 21.20
N TYR A 343 -6.63 10.06 20.12
CA TYR A 343 -6.33 8.66 19.78
C TYR A 343 -4.86 8.46 19.38
N LEU A 344 -4.25 9.41 18.66
CA LEU A 344 -2.83 9.41 18.36
C LEU A 344 -1.99 9.50 19.64
N GLN A 345 -2.30 10.42 20.54
CA GLN A 345 -1.56 10.62 21.80
C GLN A 345 -1.63 9.41 22.74
N THR A 346 -2.80 8.74 22.81
CA THR A 346 -3.05 7.70 23.83
C THR A 346 -2.86 6.28 23.33
N THR A 347 -2.98 6.05 22.02
CA THR A 347 -3.09 4.70 21.46
C THR A 347 -2.22 4.51 20.21
N LEU A 348 -2.57 5.13 19.08
CA LEU A 348 -1.93 4.84 17.80
C LEU A 348 -0.48 5.34 17.74
N GLY A 349 -0.23 6.58 18.17
CA GLY A 349 1.10 7.19 18.12
C GLY A 349 2.14 6.39 18.92
N PRO A 350 1.93 6.15 20.23
CA PRO A 350 2.82 5.30 21.03
C PRO A 350 3.00 3.90 20.45
N PHE A 351 1.94 3.31 19.86
CA PHE A 351 2.03 2.00 19.22
C PHE A 351 2.95 2.01 17.99
N ILE A 352 2.80 2.99 17.09
CA ILE A 352 3.68 3.13 15.91
C ILE A 352 5.12 3.41 16.34
N PHE A 353 5.33 4.31 17.29
CA PHE A 353 6.67 4.61 17.79
C PHE A 353 7.35 3.35 18.33
N ASN A 354 6.63 2.55 19.13
CA ASN A 354 7.17 1.33 19.69
C ASN A 354 7.54 0.31 18.58
N ILE A 355 6.60 -0.04 17.69
CA ILE A 355 6.84 -1.06 16.67
C ILE A 355 7.95 -0.68 15.67
N THR A 356 8.05 0.60 15.31
CA THR A 356 9.11 1.10 14.41
C THR A 356 10.49 1.05 15.07
N THR A 357 10.60 1.55 16.31
CA THR A 357 11.83 1.49 17.11
C THR A 357 12.26 0.04 17.39
N ALA A 358 11.30 -0.82 17.64
CA ALA A 358 11.52 -2.24 17.87
C ALA A 358 12.04 -2.96 16.62
N ALA A 359 11.50 -2.65 15.44
CA ALA A 359 12.01 -3.17 14.18
C ALA A 359 13.45 -2.69 13.89
N GLU A 360 13.77 -1.44 14.22
CA GLU A 360 15.14 -0.89 14.14
C GLU A 360 16.12 -1.64 15.05
N ARG A 361 15.78 -1.80 16.34
CA ARG A 361 16.61 -2.54 17.30
C ARG A 361 16.81 -3.98 16.87
N CYS A 362 15.75 -4.66 16.40
CA CYS A 362 15.87 -6.03 15.94
C CYS A 362 16.79 -6.14 14.72
N SER A 363 16.66 -5.23 13.75
CA SER A 363 17.56 -5.16 12.59
C SER A 363 19.03 -5.00 13.01
N GLN A 364 19.29 -4.11 13.98
CA GLN A 364 20.64 -3.87 14.49
C GLN A 364 21.21 -5.09 15.23
N GLN A 365 20.42 -5.71 16.10
CA GLN A 365 20.87 -6.79 16.99
C GLN A 365 20.97 -8.15 16.31
N HIS A 366 20.07 -8.43 15.36
CA HIS A 366 19.94 -9.77 14.78
C HIS A 366 20.29 -9.83 13.29
N CYS A 367 20.18 -8.72 12.56
CA CYS A 367 20.35 -8.68 11.11
C CYS A 367 21.46 -7.72 10.67
N SER A 368 22.44 -7.45 11.54
CA SER A 368 23.62 -6.62 11.24
C SER A 368 23.29 -5.22 10.69
N SER A 369 22.09 -4.68 10.95
CA SER A 369 21.54 -3.47 10.28
C SER A 369 21.39 -3.58 8.76
N HIS A 370 21.50 -4.78 8.21
CA HIS A 370 21.52 -5.12 6.79
C HIS A 370 20.34 -6.02 6.38
N GLY A 371 19.35 -6.15 7.26
CA GLY A 371 18.11 -6.87 6.98
C GLY A 371 16.99 -6.54 7.96
N ARG A 372 15.81 -7.07 7.67
CA ARG A 372 14.63 -6.98 8.54
C ARG A 372 14.43 -8.28 9.29
N CYS A 373 14.01 -8.18 10.53
CA CYS A 373 13.56 -9.35 11.27
C CYS A 373 12.21 -9.86 10.73
N VAL A 374 12.09 -11.18 10.67
CA VAL A 374 10.86 -11.92 10.38
C VAL A 374 10.67 -12.96 11.47
N LEU A 375 9.53 -12.88 12.16
CA LEU A 375 9.18 -13.87 13.18
C LEU A 375 8.48 -15.05 12.51
N ALA A 376 9.02 -16.25 12.73
CA ALA A 376 8.40 -17.48 12.26
C ALA A 376 7.03 -17.67 12.94
N THR A 377 5.93 -17.47 12.21
CA THR A 377 4.61 -17.90 12.67
C THR A 377 4.52 -19.42 12.52
N GLY A 378 5.02 -20.14 13.52
CA GLY A 378 4.95 -21.60 13.56
C GLY A 378 3.51 -22.08 13.41
N THR A 379 3.23 -22.81 12.33
CA THR A 379 2.01 -23.58 12.15
C THR A 379 2.03 -24.80 13.04
N ARG A 380 1.78 -24.61 14.35
CA ARG A 380 1.30 -25.61 15.31
C ARG A 380 1.13 -24.92 16.67
N SER A 381 0.12 -25.38 17.40
CA SER A 381 -0.33 -25.00 18.75
C SER A 381 -1.07 -23.66 18.91
N HIS A 382 -2.17 -23.77 19.65
CA HIS A 382 -2.94 -22.66 20.17
C HIS A 382 -2.03 -21.65 20.88
N GLY A 383 -2.16 -20.37 20.54
CA GLY A 383 -1.74 -19.29 21.41
C GLY A 383 -0.27 -18.85 21.35
N ASN A 384 0.36 -18.78 20.18
CA ASN A 384 1.55 -17.94 20.03
C ASN A 384 1.13 -16.46 19.99
N ARG A 385 0.74 -15.97 21.18
CA ARG A 385 0.47 -14.58 21.51
C ARG A 385 1.81 -13.89 21.73
N LEU A 386 2.05 -12.77 21.06
CA LEU A 386 2.76 -11.66 21.69
C LEU A 386 1.65 -10.71 22.16
N PHE A 387 1.77 -10.24 23.40
CA PHE A 387 0.81 -9.53 24.27
C PHE A 387 -0.10 -10.41 25.16
N PHE A 388 0.07 -10.24 26.48
CA PHE A 388 -0.65 -10.93 27.57
C PHE A 388 -2.04 -10.31 27.83
N ASP A 389 -2.97 -11.21 28.11
CA ASP A 389 -4.37 -11.00 28.47
C ASP A 389 -4.49 -10.39 29.88
N GLN A 390 -5.26 -9.30 30.05
CA GLN A 390 -5.65 -8.81 31.38
C GLN A 390 -7.06 -9.29 31.70
N ARG A 391 -7.12 -10.40 32.45
CA ARG A 391 -8.17 -10.92 33.38
C ARG A 391 -8.07 -12.44 33.31
N SER A 392 -7.97 -13.21 34.37
CA SER A 392 -8.23 -13.03 35.79
C SER A 392 -7.69 -14.29 36.44
N GLU A 393 -6.78 -14.19 37.42
CA GLU A 393 -6.60 -15.16 38.51
C GLU A 393 -5.49 -14.67 39.45
N VAL A 394 -5.60 -15.07 40.71
CA VAL A 394 -5.02 -14.45 41.92
C VAL A 394 -3.48 -14.37 41.91
N ILE A 395 -2.94 -13.19 42.22
CA ILE A 395 -1.52 -12.78 42.08
C ILE A 395 -0.72 -13.02 43.37
N LYS A 396 0.47 -13.61 43.27
CA LYS A 396 1.58 -13.43 44.24
C LYS A 396 2.94 -13.29 43.50
N GLY A 397 3.52 -12.08 43.56
CA GLY A 397 4.89 -11.75 43.13
C GLY A 397 5.02 -11.21 41.70
N ASN A 398 5.54 -9.98 41.52
CA ASN A 398 5.71 -9.30 40.23
C ASN A 398 7.17 -8.87 40.01
N GLU A 399 7.77 -9.22 38.86
CA GLU A 399 9.01 -8.62 38.33
C GLU A 399 8.75 -8.07 36.91
N LEU A 400 9.28 -6.90 36.57
CA LEU A 400 9.06 -6.23 35.28
C LEU A 400 10.11 -6.70 34.25
N VAL A 401 9.69 -7.20 33.08
CA VAL A 401 10.60 -7.68 32.02
C VAL A 401 10.17 -7.11 30.67
N GLU A 402 11.13 -6.71 29.83
CA GLU A 402 10.89 -6.21 28.47
C GLU A 402 11.12 -7.31 27.42
N ASP A 403 10.24 -7.41 26.42
CA ASP A 403 10.49 -8.24 25.24
C ASP A 403 11.47 -7.58 24.26
N ILE A 404 11.91 -8.35 23.26
CA ILE A 404 12.82 -7.88 22.20
C ILE A 404 12.25 -6.71 21.36
N PHE A 405 10.96 -6.41 21.51
CA PHE A 405 10.30 -5.28 20.87
C PHE A 405 10.00 -4.14 21.86
N GLY A 406 10.64 -4.11 23.04
CA GLY A 406 10.53 -3.01 24.00
C GLY A 406 9.17 -2.92 24.69
N VAL A 407 8.41 -4.02 24.74
CA VAL A 407 7.16 -4.09 25.50
C VAL A 407 7.48 -4.56 26.92
N SER A 408 7.32 -3.69 27.91
CA SER A 408 7.42 -4.06 29.32
C SER A 408 6.18 -4.86 29.76
N TYR A 409 6.39 -6.04 30.35
CA TYR A 409 5.33 -6.87 30.93
C TYR A 409 5.74 -7.43 32.29
N TRP A 410 4.76 -7.73 33.13
CA TRP A 410 4.99 -8.36 34.43
C TRP A 410 5.21 -9.85 34.24
N LYS A 411 6.38 -10.35 34.65
CA LYS A 411 6.72 -11.77 34.68
C LYS A 411 6.23 -12.36 36.00
N THR A 412 5.30 -13.31 35.92
CA THR A 412 4.87 -14.11 37.07
C THR A 412 5.65 -15.42 37.08
N THR A 413 6.49 -15.64 38.08
CA THR A 413 7.15 -16.93 38.32
C THR A 413 6.19 -17.90 39.00
N VAL A 414 5.94 -19.06 38.39
CA VAL A 414 5.32 -20.20 39.06
C VAL A 414 6.43 -21.19 39.39
N GLU A 415 6.78 -21.33 40.67
CA GLU A 415 7.76 -22.33 41.12
C GLU A 415 7.15 -23.73 41.11
N GLY A 416 7.57 -24.55 40.14
CA GLY A 416 7.47 -26.00 40.22
C GLY A 416 8.65 -26.53 41.04
N HIS A 417 8.37 -27.10 42.22
CA HIS A 417 9.38 -27.77 43.04
C HIS A 417 9.98 -28.96 42.29
N THR A 418 11.26 -28.88 41.92
CA THR A 418 12.12 -30.07 41.77
C THR A 418 13.52 -29.73 42.28
N GLY A 419 13.98 -30.53 43.23
CA GLY A 419 15.10 -30.21 44.10
C GLY A 419 16.50 -30.36 43.49
N LYS A 420 17.44 -29.76 44.23
CA LYS A 420 18.87 -30.11 44.40
C LYS A 420 19.66 -30.43 43.13
N ASN A 421 20.20 -29.39 42.50
CA ASN A 421 21.65 -29.16 42.41
C ASN A 421 21.93 -27.85 41.66
N ALA A 422 22.49 -26.89 42.40
CA ALA A 422 23.06 -25.68 41.84
C ALA A 422 24.35 -26.05 41.09
N ASN A 423 24.37 -25.84 39.77
CA ASN A 423 25.52 -25.50 38.93
C ASN A 423 25.20 -25.78 37.45
N HIS A 424 24.27 -25.00 36.88
CA HIS A 424 24.18 -24.75 35.46
C HIS A 424 23.34 -23.47 35.29
N LEU A 425 24.01 -22.34 35.09
CA LEU A 425 23.39 -21.08 34.70
C LEU A 425 22.98 -21.17 33.21
N ALA A 426 22.09 -22.11 32.90
CA ALA A 426 21.59 -22.34 31.56
C ALA A 426 20.33 -21.51 31.36
N TRP A 427 20.43 -20.55 30.43
CA TRP A 427 19.32 -19.89 29.75
C TRP A 427 18.11 -20.82 29.58
N ARG A 428 17.09 -20.63 30.40
CA ARG A 428 15.75 -21.16 30.14
C ARG A 428 14.85 -20.00 29.74
N ILE A 429 15.11 -19.47 28.54
CA ILE A 429 14.09 -18.77 27.77
C ILE A 429 13.01 -19.80 27.44
N ASN A 430 11.76 -19.38 27.60
CA ASN A 430 10.58 -20.12 27.19
C ASN A 430 10.80 -20.78 25.81
N LYS A 431 10.73 -22.10 25.77
CA LYS A 431 10.98 -22.98 24.61
C LYS A 431 10.10 -22.73 23.37
N HIS A 432 9.32 -21.64 23.34
CA HIS A 432 8.18 -21.42 22.44
C HIS A 432 8.22 -20.06 21.68
N VAL A 433 9.22 -19.20 21.94
CA VAL A 433 9.44 -18.01 21.10
C VAL A 433 10.55 -18.36 20.12
N GLY A 434 10.21 -18.59 18.85
CA GLY A 434 11.22 -18.80 17.81
C GLY A 434 12.12 -17.57 17.70
N PHE A 435 13.43 -17.77 17.57
CA PHE A 435 14.36 -16.69 17.29
C PHE A 435 13.95 -15.97 15.99
N PRO A 436 14.05 -14.63 15.93
CA PRO A 436 13.79 -13.89 14.69
C PRO A 436 14.76 -14.36 13.60
N THR A 437 14.24 -14.57 12.40
CA THR A 437 15.05 -14.81 11.19
C THR A 437 15.25 -13.49 10.45
N CYS A 438 16.28 -13.39 9.61
CA CYS A 438 16.53 -12.17 8.86
C CYS A 438 16.11 -12.30 7.40
N LYS A 439 15.49 -11.23 6.88
CA LYS A 439 15.32 -10.97 5.46
C LYS A 439 16.27 -9.84 5.05
N CYS A 440 17.36 -10.20 4.40
CA CYS A 440 18.41 -9.26 4.05
C CYS A 440 17.97 -8.24 3.00
N TYR A 441 18.54 -7.04 3.11
CA TYR A 441 18.41 -6.00 2.10
C TYR A 441 19.20 -6.39 0.83
N PRO A 442 18.85 -5.82 -0.34
CA PRO A 442 19.61 -6.05 -1.56
C PRO A 442 21.11 -5.80 -1.35
N GLY A 443 21.95 -6.73 -1.82
CA GLY A 443 23.40 -6.68 -1.65
C GLY A 443 23.94 -7.34 -0.38
N TRP A 444 23.08 -7.92 0.47
CA TRP A 444 23.46 -8.61 1.71
C TRP A 444 22.91 -10.04 1.77
N THR A 445 23.67 -10.94 2.40
CA THR A 445 23.36 -12.36 2.55
C THR A 445 23.83 -12.89 3.91
N GLY A 446 23.57 -14.17 4.18
CA GLY A 446 23.85 -14.84 5.45
C GLY A 446 22.64 -14.83 6.41
N GLU A 447 22.70 -15.68 7.45
CA GLU A 447 21.59 -15.84 8.41
C GLU A 447 21.28 -14.56 9.20
N SER A 448 22.30 -13.71 9.44
CA SER A 448 22.19 -12.42 10.12
C SER A 448 22.54 -11.24 9.20
N CYS A 449 22.50 -11.44 7.88
CA CYS A 449 22.79 -10.41 6.87
C CYS A 449 24.18 -9.78 7.01
N GLN A 450 25.15 -10.54 7.51
CA GLN A 450 26.50 -10.08 7.82
C GLN A 450 27.42 -10.05 6.59
N ASP A 451 27.08 -10.81 5.54
CA ASP A 451 27.93 -10.98 4.37
C ASP A 451 27.44 -10.09 3.22
N LYS A 452 28.37 -9.36 2.59
CA LYS A 452 28.09 -8.56 1.40
C LYS A 452 28.17 -9.46 0.15
N MET A 453 27.17 -9.39 -0.73
CA MET A 453 27.10 -10.17 -1.97
C MET A 453 28.12 -9.72 -3.02
#